data_AF-A0A1H4CGZ5-F1
#
_entry.id   AF-A0A1H4CGZ5-F1
#
_cell.length_a   1.000
_cell.length_b   1.000
_cell.length_c   1.000
_cell.angle_alpha   90.00
_cell.angle_beta   90.00
_cell.angle_gamma   90.00
#
_symmetry.space_group_name_H-M   'P 1'
#
loop_
_entity.id
_entity.type
_entity.pdbx_description
1 polymer ?
#
loop_
_entity_poly.entity_id
_entity_poly.type
_entity_poly.pdbx_seq_one_letter_code
_entity_poly.pdbx_strand_id
1 'polypeptide(L)'
;MITLYDYQEKLNNEAATKFASGIKKLLAQAPTGSGKTVMFSSVCNRWLTKNTSSILILVHRIELLRQTRRTLYDLYKIKAQPIISGMKHIPPAQVYVGMIESTYKKVDKIPTSLGLVIIDEAHLANFFKVHKPLEALPNPPYILGFTATPYSANKKKPLKDYYQDIITTVQIEELIRRGKLCQNITRAPEETVNRAELATKGGDFDEGLMGIKFSAPKYVNNTVKAYEKYAPGTKAIVFNCTVDHSIQVNNAFRLAGYEAKHVDGDMSTTERTNILKWFESTPGAILNNVGIATTGTDIPSIQTVIMNRSTKSNITWLQCTGRGGRLHASKAIFTIIDMGGNAAVLGDWSDDRDWENIFHNPPKKKDKQGAAPCKSCPSCDAILAATARSCKYCGFEFPSREQEIEEELGDFVVVTKGLDIETLMQENSERKEYYTFFDIGRQLAAAAKQTVPKMTEEIAAYILSQYEEKGKVWCEQVGKNWNRWHQDRAKETLWKELQDRFKKWKPEGQEVQAFTAPLPAPPPPPPVILPEPAKPQPWQPSIQPLQALRAL
;
A
#
# COMPACT_ATOMS: atom_id res chain seq x y z
N MET A 1 9.66 15.72 40.04
CA MET A 1 9.95 14.34 39.58
C MET A 1 8.90 14.02 38.52
N ILE A 2 9.28 13.63 37.31
CA ILE A 2 8.31 13.29 36.25
C ILE A 2 7.94 11.83 36.38
N THR A 3 6.64 11.55 36.37
CA THR A 3 6.12 10.19 36.33
C THR A 3 6.01 9.76 34.87
N LEU A 4 6.75 8.71 34.49
CA LEU A 4 6.61 8.08 33.18
C LEU A 4 5.29 7.32 33.10
N TYR A 5 4.76 7.18 31.88
CA TYR A 5 3.69 6.20 31.65
C TYR A 5 4.23 4.78 31.84
N ASP A 6 3.35 3.85 32.24
CA ASP A 6 3.64 2.43 32.41
C ASP A 6 4.37 1.81 31.20
N TYR A 7 3.94 2.10 29.98
CA TYR A 7 4.58 1.58 28.76
C TYR A 7 5.96 2.19 28.49
N GLN A 8 6.22 3.43 28.95
CA GLN A 8 7.53 4.07 28.85
C GLN A 8 8.49 3.49 29.89
N GLU A 9 7.97 3.28 31.11
CA GLU A 9 8.69 2.64 32.21
C GLU A 9 9.07 1.19 31.85
N LYS A 10 8.12 0.43 31.28
CA LYS A 10 8.33 -0.93 30.80
C LYS A 10 9.49 -1.00 29.79
N LEU A 11 9.48 -0.14 28.76
CA LEU A 11 10.58 -0.10 27.78
C LEU A 11 11.93 0.13 28.46
N ASN A 12 12.00 1.10 29.37
CA ASN A 12 13.26 1.45 30.02
C ASN A 12 13.79 0.32 30.90
N ASN A 13 12.89 -0.38 31.61
CA ASN A 13 13.23 -1.52 32.46
C ASN A 13 13.66 -2.74 31.62
N GLU A 14 12.98 -2.99 30.51
CA GLU A 14 13.35 -4.06 29.59
C GLU A 14 14.70 -3.80 28.92
N ALA A 15 14.96 -2.56 28.48
CA ALA A 15 16.25 -2.15 27.94
C ALA A 15 17.38 -2.35 28.97
N ALA A 16 17.16 -1.93 30.22
CA ALA A 16 18.13 -2.15 31.30
C ALA A 16 18.38 -3.64 31.56
N THR A 17 17.32 -4.46 31.56
CA THR A 17 17.41 -5.91 31.79
C THR A 17 18.18 -6.61 30.66
N LYS A 18 17.86 -6.30 29.40
CA LYS A 18 18.55 -6.85 28.23
C LYS A 18 20.02 -6.40 28.15
N PHE A 19 20.33 -5.16 28.51
CA PHE A 19 21.72 -4.72 28.63
C PHE A 19 22.47 -5.44 29.74
N ALA A 20 21.84 -5.67 30.89
CA ALA A 20 22.43 -6.43 32.00
C ALA A 20 22.65 -7.92 31.64
N SER A 21 21.83 -8.50 30.77
CA SER A 21 22.00 -9.87 30.26
C SER A 21 23.07 -10.02 29.17
N GLY A 22 23.83 -8.95 28.88
CA GLY A 22 24.96 -8.98 27.94
C GLY A 22 24.63 -8.57 26.50
N ILE A 23 23.37 -8.27 26.17
CA ILE A 23 23.04 -7.69 24.87
C ILE A 23 23.64 -6.29 24.80
N LYS A 24 24.32 -5.95 23.70
CA LYS A 24 25.01 -4.65 23.54
C LYS A 24 24.26 -3.70 22.62
N LYS A 25 23.47 -4.21 21.68
CA LYS A 25 22.80 -3.41 20.65
C LYS A 25 21.31 -3.76 20.61
N LEU A 26 20.47 -2.84 21.09
CA LEU A 26 19.02 -3.01 21.17
C LEU A 26 18.30 -2.01 20.26
N LEU A 27 17.23 -2.46 19.62
CA LEU A 27 16.30 -1.60 18.92
C LEU A 27 15.02 -1.45 19.74
N ALA A 28 14.67 -0.23 20.13
CA ALA A 28 13.40 0.11 20.73
C ALA A 28 12.42 0.58 19.64
N GLN A 29 11.32 -0.16 19.47
CA GLN A 29 10.20 0.25 18.63
C GLN A 29 9.17 0.99 19.47
N ALA A 30 8.89 2.23 19.10
CA ALA A 30 7.91 3.07 19.76
C ALA A 30 7.24 4.01 18.73
N PRO A 31 5.91 3.97 18.56
CA PRO A 31 5.22 4.70 17.49
C PRO A 31 5.34 6.23 17.64
N THR A 32 4.99 6.97 16.60
CA THR A 32 4.92 8.43 16.67
C THR A 32 3.87 8.84 17.71
N GLY A 33 4.19 9.82 18.57
CA GLY A 33 3.30 10.27 19.64
C GLY A 33 3.41 9.49 20.96
N SER A 34 4.10 8.35 21.01
CA SER A 34 4.34 7.59 22.25
C SER A 34 5.25 8.29 23.28
N GLY A 35 5.98 9.33 22.84
CA GLY A 35 6.95 10.05 23.68
C GLY A 35 8.37 9.46 23.66
N LYS A 36 8.86 8.99 22.50
CA LYS A 36 10.24 8.49 22.31
C LYS A 36 11.32 9.35 22.98
N THR A 37 11.27 10.67 22.78
CA THR A 37 12.23 11.61 23.38
C THR A 37 12.20 11.59 24.91
N VAL A 38 11.02 11.39 25.51
CA VAL A 38 10.87 11.25 26.97
C VAL A 38 11.49 9.93 27.44
N MET A 39 11.21 8.82 26.72
CA MET A 39 11.75 7.49 27.04
C MET A 39 13.28 7.52 27.06
N PHE A 40 13.92 7.92 25.97
CA PHE A 40 15.38 7.90 25.92
C PHE A 40 16.03 8.95 26.83
N SER A 41 15.35 10.08 27.11
CA SER A 41 15.83 11.04 28.11
C SER A 41 15.84 10.43 29.52
N SER A 42 14.86 9.58 29.84
CA SER A 42 14.85 8.83 31.10
C SER A 42 15.96 7.77 31.14
N VAL A 43 16.21 7.07 30.03
CA VAL A 43 17.36 6.16 29.91
C VAL A 43 18.66 6.91 30.18
N CYS A 44 18.83 8.10 29.60
CA CYS A 44 20.00 8.95 29.88
C CYS A 44 20.13 9.25 31.37
N ASN A 45 19.06 9.72 32.02
CA ASN A 45 19.08 10.04 33.44
C ASN A 45 19.49 8.82 34.28
N ARG A 46 18.88 7.65 34.04
CA ARG A 46 19.22 6.39 34.74
C ARG A 46 20.68 5.99 34.51
N TRP A 47 21.18 6.14 33.29
CA TRP A 47 22.57 5.85 32.96
C TRP A 47 23.52 6.74 33.76
N LEU A 48 23.29 8.06 33.77
CA LEU A 48 24.13 9.03 34.48
C LEU A 48 24.13 8.84 35.99
N THR A 49 23.03 8.33 36.57
CA THR A 49 22.98 8.02 38.02
C THR A 49 23.81 6.81 38.43
N LYS A 50 24.15 5.92 37.49
CA LYS A 50 24.83 4.65 37.76
C LYS A 50 26.22 4.54 37.15
N ASN A 51 26.56 5.42 36.20
CA ASN A 51 27.78 5.32 35.41
C ASN A 51 28.43 6.70 35.23
N THR A 52 29.76 6.71 35.11
CA THR A 52 30.55 7.93 34.85
C THR A 52 30.81 8.16 33.36
N SER A 53 30.60 7.15 32.52
CA SER A 53 30.82 7.24 31.07
C SER A 53 29.81 8.16 30.38
N SER A 54 30.26 8.80 29.30
CA SER A 54 29.45 9.76 28.55
C SER A 54 28.40 9.08 27.67
N ILE A 55 27.36 9.85 27.33
CA ILE A 55 26.27 9.46 26.45
C ILE A 55 26.33 10.25 25.15
N LEU A 56 26.12 9.59 24.02
CA LEU A 56 25.97 10.22 22.72
C LEU A 56 24.59 9.93 22.13
N ILE A 57 23.81 10.97 21.83
CA ILE A 57 22.53 10.85 21.12
C ILE A 57 22.72 11.31 19.69
N LEU A 58 22.43 10.44 18.73
CA LEU A 58 22.55 10.71 17.30
C LEU A 58 21.19 10.99 16.69
N VAL A 59 21.10 12.10 15.95
CA VAL A 59 19.90 12.53 15.23
C VAL A 59 20.23 12.93 13.79
N HIS A 60 19.23 12.96 12.92
CA HIS A 60 19.41 13.28 11.49
C HIS A 60 18.96 14.69 11.09
N ARG A 61 18.22 15.42 11.94
CA ARG A 61 17.76 16.81 11.70
C ARG A 61 18.10 17.76 12.85
N ILE A 62 18.32 19.03 12.52
CA ILE A 62 18.70 20.05 13.50
C ILE A 62 17.54 20.39 14.47
N GLU A 63 16.30 20.28 14.00
CA GLU A 63 15.09 20.44 14.80
C GLU A 63 15.02 19.38 15.90
N LEU A 64 15.29 18.11 15.55
CA LEU A 64 15.33 17.00 16.50
C LEU A 64 16.47 17.16 17.51
N LEU A 65 17.63 17.67 17.07
CA LEU A 65 18.74 18.02 17.97
C LEU A 65 18.30 19.04 19.02
N ARG A 66 17.67 20.14 18.58
CA ARG A 66 17.20 21.20 19.47
C ARG A 66 16.12 20.69 20.43
N GLN A 67 15.15 19.94 19.91
CA GLN A 67 14.08 19.33 20.70
C GLN A 67 14.65 18.39 21.77
N THR A 68 15.57 17.50 21.39
CA THR A 68 16.19 16.55 22.31
C THR A 68 16.94 17.24 23.44
N ARG A 69 17.75 18.26 23.13
CA ARG A 69 18.47 19.04 24.14
C ARG A 69 17.51 19.74 25.10
N ARG A 70 16.41 20.31 24.58
CA ARG A 70 15.36 20.94 25.38
C ARG A 70 14.70 19.93 26.32
N THR A 71 14.26 18.78 25.80
CA THR A 71 13.62 17.72 26.61
C THR A 71 14.53 17.21 27.72
N LEU A 72 15.81 16.94 27.44
CA LEU A 72 16.79 16.54 28.46
C LEU A 72 16.92 17.56 29.59
N TYR A 73 16.98 18.85 29.24
CA TYR A 73 17.10 19.93 30.21
C TYR A 73 15.81 20.15 30.99
N ASP A 74 14.66 20.22 30.32
CA ASP A 74 13.39 20.52 30.95
C ASP A 74 13.01 19.42 31.95
N LEU A 75 13.17 18.15 31.56
CA LEU A 75 12.76 17.00 32.36
C LEU A 75 13.77 16.65 33.47
N TYR A 76 15.07 16.66 33.17
CA TYR A 76 16.11 16.13 34.06
C TYR A 76 17.25 17.11 34.36
N LYS A 77 17.18 18.36 33.86
CA LYS A 77 18.25 19.37 33.99
C LYS A 77 19.60 18.92 33.42
N ILE A 78 19.58 17.94 32.52
CA ILE A 78 20.76 17.43 31.83
C ILE A 78 21.14 18.41 30.72
N LYS A 79 22.32 19.05 30.88
CA LYS A 79 22.90 19.91 29.84
C LYS A 79 23.62 19.04 28.81
N ALA A 80 23.13 19.08 27.58
CA ALA A 80 23.72 18.31 26.49
C ALA A 80 24.46 19.19 25.47
N GLN A 81 25.68 18.78 25.14
CA GLN A 81 26.56 19.47 24.22
C GLN A 81 26.23 19.11 22.77
N PRO A 82 25.98 20.09 21.87
CA PRO A 82 25.71 19.79 20.47
C PRO A 82 26.99 19.37 19.72
N ILE A 83 26.88 18.42 18.80
CA ILE A 83 27.91 18.13 17.78
C ILE A 83 27.33 18.43 16.41
N ILE A 84 27.77 19.53 15.81
CA ILE A 84 27.29 20.04 14.52
C ILE A 84 28.44 20.29 13.54
N SER A 85 28.10 20.62 12.29
CA SER A 85 29.09 20.95 11.26
C SER A 85 29.88 22.21 11.63
N GLY A 86 31.12 22.32 11.17
CA GLY A 86 32.00 23.46 11.42
C GLY A 86 32.71 23.49 12.77
N MET A 87 32.39 22.59 13.72
CA MET A 87 33.11 22.50 14.98
C MET A 87 34.53 21.98 14.78
N LYS A 88 35.54 22.76 15.21
CA LYS A 88 36.96 22.33 15.22
C LYS A 88 37.30 21.42 16.39
N HIS A 89 36.75 21.74 17.58
CA HIS A 89 36.96 20.99 18.82
C HIS A 89 35.61 20.63 19.45
N ILE A 90 35.51 19.41 20.00
CA ILE A 90 34.35 18.95 20.76
C ILE A 90 34.71 19.09 22.24
N PRO A 91 34.08 20.00 23.00
CA PRO A 91 34.41 20.15 24.41
C PRO A 91 33.96 18.91 25.21
N PRO A 92 34.67 18.55 26.29
CA PRO A 92 34.25 17.49 27.21
C PRO A 92 32.86 17.78 27.79
N ALA A 93 31.98 16.79 27.75
CA ALA A 93 30.65 16.84 28.32
C ALA A 93 30.19 15.42 28.67
N GLN A 94 29.27 15.30 29.63
CA GLN A 94 28.70 14.00 30.02
C GLN A 94 27.66 13.50 29.01
N VAL A 95 26.99 14.42 28.30
CA VAL A 95 25.98 14.09 27.29
C VAL A 95 26.19 14.93 26.04
N TYR A 96 26.21 14.25 24.89
CA TYR A 96 26.28 14.85 23.57
C TYR A 96 25.00 14.60 22.78
N VAL A 97 24.56 15.59 21.99
CA VAL A 97 23.53 15.40 20.97
C VAL A 97 24.11 15.81 19.63
N GLY A 98 24.36 14.84 18.76
CA GLY A 98 25.11 15.01 17.53
C GLY A 98 24.31 14.77 16.28
N MET A 99 24.52 15.62 15.27
CA MET A 99 24.09 15.33 13.91
C MET A 99 24.93 14.17 13.36
N ILE A 100 24.27 13.15 12.81
CA ILE A 100 24.92 11.93 12.32
C ILE A 100 26.11 12.19 11.38
N GLU A 101 25.94 13.05 10.39
CA GLU A 101 27.00 13.39 9.43
C GLU A 101 28.20 14.10 10.06
N SER A 102 27.94 14.96 11.04
CA SER A 102 28.98 15.70 11.74
C SER A 102 29.73 14.84 12.74
N THR A 103 29.01 13.92 13.39
CA THR A 103 29.52 13.04 14.44
C THR A 103 30.33 11.90 13.86
N TYR A 104 29.85 11.25 12.79
CA TYR A 104 30.58 10.15 12.13
C TYR A 104 32.03 10.52 11.77
N LYS A 105 32.28 11.75 11.33
CA LYS A 105 33.62 12.27 10.97
C LYS A 105 34.51 12.57 12.18
N LYS A 106 34.00 12.44 13.40
CA LYS A 106 34.64 12.88 14.64
C LYS A 106 34.40 11.93 15.81
N VAL A 107 33.91 10.71 15.58
CA VAL A 107 33.59 9.75 16.66
C VAL A 107 34.83 9.47 17.52
N ASP A 108 35.97 9.32 16.86
CA ASP A 108 37.32 9.18 17.40
C ASP A 108 37.86 10.42 18.13
N LYS A 109 37.24 11.59 17.92
CA LYS A 109 37.64 12.88 18.52
C LYS A 109 36.77 13.27 19.72
N ILE A 110 35.81 12.44 20.10
CA ILE A 110 35.02 12.67 21.32
C ILE A 110 35.96 12.43 22.50
N PRO A 111 36.23 13.44 23.34
CA PRO A 111 37.31 13.40 24.33
C PRO A 111 36.98 12.56 25.57
N THR A 112 35.82 11.90 25.59
CA THR A 112 35.34 11.11 26.73
C THR A 112 35.04 9.68 26.31
N SER A 113 35.13 8.75 27.27
CA SER A 113 34.69 7.37 27.05
C SER A 113 33.16 7.32 26.93
N LEU A 114 32.69 6.84 25.78
CA LEU A 114 31.27 6.62 25.53
C LEU A 114 30.85 5.29 26.15
N GLY A 115 29.81 5.31 26.99
CA GLY A 115 29.21 4.09 27.51
C GLY A 115 27.85 3.76 26.91
N LEU A 116 27.11 4.78 26.44
CA LEU A 116 25.80 4.62 25.81
C LEU A 116 25.69 5.51 24.58
N VAL A 117 25.23 4.93 23.47
CA VAL A 117 24.85 5.63 22.26
C VAL A 117 23.36 5.40 22.00
N ILE A 118 22.60 6.49 21.88
CA ILE A 118 21.19 6.46 21.48
C ILE A 118 21.10 6.93 20.04
N ILE A 119 20.36 6.21 19.19
CA ILE A 119 20.16 6.58 17.78
C ILE A 119 18.67 6.83 17.55
N ASP A 120 18.26 8.07 17.27
CA ASP A 120 16.87 8.37 16.90
C ASP A 120 16.64 8.19 15.40
N GLU A 121 15.48 7.66 15.03
CA GLU A 121 15.16 7.20 13.68
C GLU A 121 16.19 6.18 13.13
N ALA A 122 16.49 5.18 13.96
CA ALA A 122 17.46 4.10 13.69
C ALA A 122 17.20 3.32 12.38
N HIS A 123 16.01 3.45 11.80
CA HIS A 123 15.68 2.89 10.50
C HIS A 123 16.41 3.54 9.31
N LEU A 124 16.94 4.76 9.47
CA LEU A 124 17.59 5.48 8.38
C LEU A 124 18.97 4.89 8.06
N ALA A 125 19.20 4.65 6.78
CA ALA A 125 20.41 3.95 6.32
C ALA A 125 21.72 4.71 6.60
N ASN A 126 21.65 6.02 6.83
CA ASN A 126 22.81 6.85 7.17
C ASN A 126 23.38 6.54 8.57
N PHE A 127 22.59 5.93 9.48
CA PHE A 127 23.09 5.52 10.80
C PHE A 127 23.90 4.23 10.75
N PHE A 128 23.73 3.40 9.73
CA PHE A 128 24.46 2.12 9.63
C PHE A 128 25.98 2.28 9.59
N LYS A 129 26.46 3.44 9.12
CA LYS A 129 27.88 3.75 9.03
C LYS A 129 28.54 4.02 10.39
N VAL A 130 27.79 4.39 11.44
CA VAL A 130 28.39 4.65 12.75
C VAL A 130 28.61 3.40 13.60
N HIS A 131 27.89 2.31 13.32
CA HIS A 131 28.02 1.08 14.11
C HIS A 131 29.47 0.56 14.15
N LYS A 132 30.10 0.40 12.98
CA LYS A 132 31.48 -0.11 12.89
C LYS A 132 32.50 0.76 13.64
N PRO A 133 32.57 2.10 13.43
CA PRO A 133 33.44 2.96 14.23
C PRO A 133 33.21 2.90 15.74
N LEU A 134 31.94 2.81 16.17
CA LEU A 134 31.61 2.72 17.60
C LEU A 134 32.05 1.38 18.21
N GLU A 135 31.91 0.28 17.45
CA GLU A 135 32.38 -1.06 17.84
C GLU A 135 33.90 -1.16 17.88
N ALA A 136 34.62 -0.33 17.11
CA ALA A 136 36.08 -0.30 17.08
C ALA A 136 36.71 0.56 18.18
N LEU A 137 35.92 1.24 19.02
CA LEU A 137 36.44 1.99 20.16
C LEU A 137 37.05 1.05 21.21
N PRO A 138 38.07 1.48 21.98
CA PRO A 138 38.69 0.64 23.01
C PRO A 138 37.70 0.08 24.03
N ASN A 139 36.69 0.87 24.38
CA ASN A 139 35.55 0.48 25.21
C ASN A 139 34.26 0.71 24.40
N PRO A 140 33.76 -0.30 23.65
CA PRO A 140 32.57 -0.14 22.83
C PRO A 140 31.33 0.18 23.68
N PRO A 141 30.54 1.22 23.33
CA PRO A 141 29.35 1.58 24.08
C PRO A 141 28.20 0.60 23.83
N TYR A 142 27.22 0.58 24.73
CA TYR A 142 25.90 0.03 24.43
C TYR A 142 25.20 0.92 23.40
N ILE A 143 24.45 0.32 22.47
CA ILE A 143 23.71 1.04 21.44
C ILE A 143 22.21 0.78 21.63
N LEU A 144 21.43 1.86 21.79
CA LEU A 144 19.98 1.83 21.84
C LEU A 144 19.40 2.63 20.68
N GLY A 145 18.93 1.95 19.65
CA GLY A 145 18.23 2.59 18.53
C GLY A 145 16.76 2.81 18.87
N PHE A 146 16.18 3.94 18.49
CA PHE A 146 14.75 4.22 18.57
C PHE A 146 14.18 4.38 17.17
N THR A 147 13.01 3.81 16.93
CA THR A 147 12.30 3.98 15.66
C THR A 147 10.79 3.78 15.85
N ALA A 148 9.99 4.45 15.02
CA ALA A 148 8.56 4.13 14.93
C ALA A 148 8.31 2.76 14.26
N THR A 149 9.21 2.34 13.39
CA THR A 149 9.05 1.12 12.59
C THR A 149 10.39 0.37 12.50
N PRO A 150 10.42 -0.96 12.73
CA PRO A 150 11.62 -1.76 12.64
C PRO A 150 11.97 -2.17 11.19
N TYR A 151 11.41 -1.47 10.20
CA TYR A 151 11.83 -1.60 8.81
C TYR A 151 13.12 -0.81 8.58
N SER A 152 14.02 -1.33 7.74
CA SER A 152 15.15 -0.56 7.25
C SER A 152 14.74 0.30 6.06
N ALA A 153 15.25 1.54 6.00
CA ALA A 153 15.14 2.38 4.80
C ALA A 153 15.84 1.74 3.57
N ASN A 154 16.76 0.80 3.79
CA ASN A 154 17.38 0.01 2.74
C ASN A 154 17.07 -1.48 2.93
N LYS A 155 16.21 -2.02 2.05
CA LYS A 155 15.79 -3.44 2.07
C LYS A 155 16.96 -4.44 2.01
N LYS A 156 18.13 -4.04 1.51
CA LYS A 156 19.34 -4.89 1.48
C LYS A 156 20.12 -4.90 2.80
N LYS A 157 19.75 -4.05 3.75
CA LYS A 157 20.44 -3.84 5.04
C LYS A 157 19.40 -3.83 6.16
N PRO A 158 18.78 -4.98 6.48
CA PRO A 158 17.78 -5.06 7.54
C PRO A 158 18.37 -4.68 8.91
N LEU A 159 17.52 -4.19 9.83
CA LEU A 159 17.98 -3.70 11.13
C LEU A 159 18.56 -4.79 12.03
N LYS A 160 18.14 -6.05 11.86
CA LYS A 160 18.70 -7.20 12.59
C LYS A 160 20.20 -7.43 12.33
N ASP A 161 20.75 -6.88 11.25
CA ASP A 161 22.19 -6.96 10.98
C ASP A 161 22.99 -5.98 11.86
N TYR A 162 22.31 -4.99 12.47
CA TYR A 162 22.91 -3.92 13.27
C TYR A 162 22.54 -4.02 14.75
N TYR A 163 21.34 -4.52 15.05
CA TYR A 163 20.81 -4.68 16.40
C TYR A 163 20.60 -6.18 16.69
N GLN A 164 20.95 -6.60 17.91
CA GLN A 164 20.90 -8.01 18.32
C GLN A 164 19.48 -8.44 18.70
N ASP A 165 18.68 -7.51 19.21
CA ASP A 165 17.34 -7.77 19.71
C ASP A 165 16.49 -6.50 19.65
N ILE A 166 15.16 -6.67 19.73
CA ILE A 166 14.17 -5.61 19.70
C ILE A 166 13.38 -5.55 21.01
N ILE A 167 12.92 -4.36 21.37
CA ILE A 167 11.92 -4.11 22.42
C ILE A 167 10.74 -3.45 21.75
N THR A 168 9.59 -4.08 21.79
CA THR A 168 8.33 -3.54 21.26
C THR A 168 7.54 -2.92 22.40
N THR A 169 6.91 -1.77 22.14
CA THR A 169 6.13 -1.06 23.17
C THR A 169 4.64 -1.09 22.86
N VAL A 170 3.95 -0.04 23.24
CA VAL A 170 2.54 0.20 22.97
C VAL A 170 2.29 0.36 21.48
N GLN A 171 1.20 -0.25 20.99
CA GLN A 171 0.72 -0.07 19.62
C GLN A 171 -0.11 1.21 19.47
N ILE A 172 -0.37 1.63 18.23
CA ILE A 172 -1.15 2.84 17.96
C ILE A 172 -2.58 2.71 18.48
N GLU A 173 -3.25 1.59 18.21
CA GLU A 173 -4.61 1.32 18.69
C GLU A 173 -4.72 1.40 20.22
N GLU A 174 -3.72 0.88 20.93
CA GLU A 174 -3.69 0.97 22.39
C GLU A 174 -3.48 2.42 22.89
N LEU A 175 -2.64 3.22 22.22
CA LEU A 175 -2.53 4.64 22.53
C LEU A 175 -3.83 5.40 22.29
N ILE A 176 -4.61 5.03 21.27
CA ILE A 176 -5.94 5.60 21.01
C ILE A 176 -6.89 5.23 22.15
N ARG A 177 -7.00 3.94 22.51
CA ARG A 177 -7.86 3.46 23.62
C ARG A 177 -7.52 4.11 24.97
N ARG A 178 -6.23 4.39 25.21
CA ARG A 178 -5.75 5.07 26.42
C ARG A 178 -5.93 6.60 26.38
N GLY A 179 -6.54 7.14 25.32
CA GLY A 179 -6.75 8.59 25.15
C GLY A 179 -5.44 9.37 25.04
N LYS A 180 -4.40 8.78 24.43
CA LYS A 180 -3.10 9.42 24.16
C LYS A 180 -2.92 9.84 22.70
N LEU A 181 -3.70 9.25 21.80
CA LEU A 181 -3.82 9.64 20.40
C LEU A 181 -5.31 9.80 20.02
N CYS A 182 -5.57 10.58 18.98
CA CYS A 182 -6.89 10.69 18.36
C CYS A 182 -7.15 9.47 17.48
N GLN A 183 -8.41 9.03 17.43
CA GLN A 183 -8.87 8.03 16.48
C GLN A 183 -8.74 8.58 15.05
N ASN A 184 -8.24 7.79 14.11
CA ASN A 184 -8.28 8.11 12.69
C ASN A 184 -9.55 7.57 12.04
N ILE A 185 -9.97 8.21 10.94
CA ILE A 185 -10.82 7.61 9.91
C ILE A 185 -10.07 7.71 8.60
N THR A 186 -9.73 6.57 8.01
CA THR A 186 -9.05 6.51 6.71
C THR A 186 -10.05 6.33 5.58
N ARG A 187 -10.01 7.23 4.61
CA ARG A 187 -10.84 7.25 3.40
C ARG A 187 -9.96 7.02 2.18
N ALA A 188 -10.34 6.08 1.31
CA ALA A 188 -9.62 5.80 0.06
C ALA A 188 -10.60 5.89 -1.12
N PRO A 189 -10.63 7.02 -1.85
CA PRO A 189 -11.56 7.21 -2.97
C PRO A 189 -11.35 6.20 -4.11
N GLU A 190 -12.41 5.82 -4.81
CA GLU A 190 -12.33 4.84 -5.92
C GLU A 190 -11.50 5.33 -7.11
N GLU A 191 -11.57 6.62 -7.45
CA GLU A 191 -10.82 7.21 -8.57
C GLU A 191 -9.37 7.58 -8.23
N THR A 192 -8.65 6.66 -7.59
CA THR A 192 -7.23 6.84 -7.24
C THR A 192 -6.31 6.28 -8.32
N VAL A 193 -5.03 6.65 -8.24
CA VAL A 193 -4.02 6.20 -9.20
C VAL A 193 -3.86 4.68 -9.13
N ASN A 194 -3.96 4.01 -10.28
CA ASN A 194 -3.62 2.59 -10.37
C ASN A 194 -2.12 2.38 -10.07
N ARG A 195 -1.83 1.79 -8.91
CA ARG A 195 -0.47 1.50 -8.42
C ARG A 195 0.29 0.51 -9.29
N ALA A 196 -0.42 -0.38 -10.01
CA ALA A 196 0.21 -1.39 -10.87
C ALA A 196 0.91 -0.76 -12.08
N GLU A 197 0.46 0.42 -12.50
CA GLU A 197 1.02 1.19 -13.61
C GLU A 197 2.15 2.13 -13.18
N LEU A 198 2.45 2.23 -11.88
CA LEU A 198 3.52 3.10 -11.39
C LEU A 198 4.88 2.41 -11.47
N ALA A 199 5.83 3.10 -12.10
CA ALA A 199 7.22 2.67 -12.16
C ALA A 199 7.86 2.64 -10.76
N THR A 200 8.87 1.77 -10.58
CA THR A 200 9.53 1.58 -9.29
C THR A 200 11.02 1.81 -9.39
N LYS A 201 11.58 2.53 -8.42
CA LYS A 201 13.02 2.82 -8.31
C LYS A 201 13.45 2.70 -6.85
N GLY A 202 14.59 2.06 -6.60
CA GLY A 202 15.15 1.96 -5.25
C GLY A 202 14.31 1.17 -4.23
N GLY A 203 13.30 0.41 -4.68
CA GLY A 203 12.44 -0.38 -3.79
C GLY A 203 11.15 0.32 -3.33
N ASP A 204 10.93 1.56 -3.78
CA ASP A 204 9.66 2.29 -3.74
C ASP A 204 9.23 2.69 -5.18
N PHE A 205 8.15 3.46 -5.33
CA PHE A 205 7.76 4.07 -6.60
C PHE A 205 8.72 5.17 -7.01
N ASP A 206 8.94 5.33 -8.32
CA ASP A 206 9.75 6.42 -8.85
C ASP A 206 9.02 7.76 -8.65
N GLU A 207 9.58 8.65 -7.84
CA GLU A 207 8.93 9.90 -7.45
C GLU A 207 8.69 10.84 -8.64
N GLY A 208 9.60 10.86 -9.63
CA GLY A 208 9.46 11.71 -10.81
C GLY A 208 8.33 11.25 -11.71
N LEU A 209 8.32 9.96 -12.08
CA LEU A 209 7.27 9.38 -12.92
C LEU A 209 5.91 9.38 -12.21
N MET A 210 5.89 9.14 -10.91
CA MET A 210 4.68 9.27 -10.09
C MET A 210 4.21 10.74 -10.04
N GLY A 211 5.12 11.69 -9.91
CA GLY A 211 4.80 13.12 -9.95
C GLY A 211 4.13 13.53 -11.26
N ILE A 212 4.65 13.07 -12.40
CA ILE A 212 4.04 13.31 -13.72
C ILE A 212 2.61 12.76 -13.77
N LYS A 213 2.41 11.51 -13.32
CA LYS A 213 1.08 10.88 -13.35
C LYS A 213 0.08 11.61 -12.45
N PHE A 214 0.46 11.90 -11.21
CA PHE A 214 -0.40 12.60 -10.24
C PHE A 214 -0.67 14.06 -10.62
N SER A 215 0.18 14.68 -11.43
CA SER A 215 -0.03 16.06 -11.94
C SER A 215 -1.07 16.15 -13.05
N ALA A 216 -1.59 15.04 -13.59
CA ALA A 216 -2.65 15.11 -14.59
C ALA A 216 -3.89 15.79 -13.98
N PRO A 217 -4.60 16.69 -14.72
CA PRO A 217 -5.69 17.51 -14.17
C PRO A 217 -6.76 16.70 -13.42
N LYS A 218 -7.06 15.49 -13.88
CA LYS A 218 -7.98 14.56 -13.20
C LYS A 218 -7.57 14.32 -11.74
N TYR A 219 -6.31 13.97 -11.47
CA TYR A 219 -5.86 13.60 -10.12
C TYR A 219 -5.69 14.81 -9.20
N VAL A 220 -5.24 15.94 -9.73
CA VAL A 220 -5.20 17.22 -9.01
C VAL A 220 -6.61 17.61 -8.56
N ASN A 221 -7.58 17.60 -9.48
CA ASN A 221 -8.98 17.91 -9.16
C ASN A 221 -9.61 16.89 -8.20
N ASN A 222 -9.30 15.61 -8.36
CA ASN A 222 -9.79 14.56 -7.45
C ASN A 222 -9.26 14.75 -6.02
N THR A 223 -8.06 15.30 -5.85
CA THR A 223 -7.50 15.63 -4.52
C THR A 223 -8.35 16.70 -3.82
N VAL A 224 -8.71 17.77 -4.53
CA VAL A 224 -9.57 18.84 -4.00
C VAL A 224 -10.98 18.30 -3.69
N LYS A 225 -11.59 17.56 -4.62
CA LYS A 225 -12.91 16.93 -4.43
C LYS A 225 -12.94 15.99 -3.23
N ALA A 226 -11.89 15.20 -3.02
CA ALA A 226 -11.81 14.30 -1.87
C ALA A 226 -11.77 15.09 -0.56
N TYR A 227 -10.99 16.17 -0.50
CA TYR A 227 -10.98 17.05 0.66
C TYR A 227 -12.36 17.68 0.93
N GLU A 228 -13.03 18.19 -0.11
CA GLU A 228 -14.38 18.77 -0.01
C GLU A 228 -15.42 17.76 0.47
N LYS A 229 -15.31 16.50 0.02
CA LYS A 229 -16.23 15.42 0.42
C LYS A 229 -16.04 14.98 1.87
N TYR A 230 -14.80 14.82 2.33
CA TYR A 230 -14.54 14.13 3.60
C TYR A 230 -14.07 15.04 4.74
N ALA A 231 -13.56 16.23 4.45
CA ALA A 231 -12.95 17.07 5.47
C ALA A 231 -13.01 18.59 5.17
N PRO A 232 -14.14 19.13 4.68
CA PRO A 232 -14.24 20.53 4.29
C PRO A 232 -13.94 21.47 5.47
N GLY A 233 -13.11 22.50 5.22
CA GLY A 233 -12.76 23.52 6.22
C GLY A 233 -11.83 23.07 7.35
N THR A 234 -11.36 21.82 7.34
CA THR A 234 -10.45 21.30 8.37
C THR A 234 -9.00 21.69 8.10
N LYS A 235 -8.20 21.93 9.14
CA LYS A 235 -6.75 22.19 8.95
C LYS A 235 -6.08 20.93 8.37
N ALA A 236 -5.51 21.03 7.18
CA ALA A 236 -5.02 19.88 6.42
C ALA A 236 -3.53 19.96 6.06
N ILE A 237 -2.87 18.80 6.04
CA ILE A 237 -1.52 18.66 5.49
C ILE A 237 -1.53 17.66 4.33
N VAL A 238 -0.92 18.03 3.21
CA VAL A 238 -0.91 17.27 1.96
C VAL A 238 0.50 16.84 1.62
N PHE A 239 0.73 15.53 1.51
CA PHE A 239 2.01 14.94 1.14
C PHE A 239 2.04 14.62 -0.35
N ASN A 240 2.70 15.47 -1.13
CA ASN A 240 2.74 15.37 -2.59
C ASN A 240 3.97 14.60 -3.10
N CYS A 241 3.88 14.10 -4.33
CA CYS A 241 4.95 13.38 -5.02
C CYS A 241 6.25 14.19 -5.24
N THR A 242 6.13 15.37 -5.87
CA THR A 242 7.24 16.23 -6.29
C THR A 242 6.88 17.70 -6.06
N VAL A 243 7.86 18.60 -6.12
CA VAL A 243 7.66 20.06 -5.96
C VAL A 243 6.64 20.57 -6.96
N ASP A 244 6.82 20.28 -8.25
CA ASP A 244 5.90 20.72 -9.31
C ASP A 244 4.46 20.25 -9.07
N HIS A 245 4.28 18.97 -8.74
CA HIS A 245 2.97 18.42 -8.41
C HIS A 245 2.37 19.15 -7.19
N SER A 246 3.18 19.40 -6.17
CA SER A 246 2.73 20.10 -4.96
C SER A 246 2.29 21.54 -5.23
N ILE A 247 2.96 22.25 -6.15
CA ILE A 247 2.60 23.61 -6.55
C ILE A 247 1.26 23.58 -7.29
N GLN A 248 1.05 22.61 -8.19
CA GLN A 248 -0.23 22.46 -8.92
C GLN A 248 -1.40 22.17 -7.98
N VAL A 249 -1.24 21.23 -7.05
CA VAL A 249 -2.26 20.91 -6.04
C VAL A 249 -2.53 22.12 -5.14
N ASN A 250 -1.48 22.85 -4.75
CA ASN A 250 -1.64 24.08 -3.99
C ASN A 250 -2.47 25.12 -4.75
N ASN A 251 -2.19 25.32 -6.04
CA ASN A 251 -2.93 26.27 -6.87
C ASN A 251 -4.39 25.83 -7.06
N ALA A 252 -4.65 24.54 -7.19
CA ALA A 252 -6.02 24.01 -7.28
C ALA A 252 -6.82 24.28 -5.99
N PHE A 253 -6.22 24.06 -4.81
CA PHE A 253 -6.86 24.44 -3.54
C PHE A 253 -7.14 25.94 -3.43
N ARG A 254 -6.19 26.79 -3.85
CA ARG A 254 -6.38 28.25 -3.85
C ARG A 254 -7.48 28.69 -4.81
N LEU A 255 -7.57 28.08 -5.99
CA LEU A 255 -8.61 28.36 -6.98
C LEU A 255 -9.99 27.95 -6.46
N ALA A 256 -10.08 26.88 -5.67
CA ALA A 256 -11.29 26.46 -4.98
C ALA A 256 -11.63 27.31 -3.73
N GLY A 257 -10.86 28.37 -3.44
CA GLY A 257 -11.13 29.31 -2.36
C GLY A 257 -10.52 28.96 -1.00
N TYR A 258 -9.66 27.94 -0.92
CA TYR A 258 -8.99 27.56 0.32
C TYR A 258 -7.69 28.32 0.59
N GLU A 259 -7.42 28.60 1.86
CA GLU A 259 -6.13 29.12 2.29
C GLU A 259 -5.05 28.05 2.26
N ALA A 260 -4.34 27.95 1.13
CA ALA A 260 -3.28 26.97 0.92
C ALA A 260 -1.91 27.60 0.66
N LYS A 261 -0.86 27.00 1.23
CA LYS A 261 0.55 27.31 0.90
C LYS A 261 1.36 26.05 0.63
N HIS A 262 2.41 26.22 -0.18
CA HIS A 262 3.40 25.20 -0.47
C HIS A 262 4.65 25.36 0.39
N VAL A 263 5.32 24.26 0.75
CA VAL A 263 6.65 24.24 1.36
C VAL A 263 7.51 23.07 0.89
N ASP A 264 8.78 23.33 0.59
CA ASP A 264 9.74 22.33 0.12
C ASP A 264 11.18 22.54 0.67
N GLY A 265 12.08 21.66 0.23
CA GLY A 265 13.49 21.60 0.62
C GLY A 265 14.37 22.74 0.11
N ASP A 266 14.01 23.30 -1.04
CA ASP A 266 14.80 24.30 -1.77
C ASP A 266 14.50 25.73 -1.29
N MET A 267 13.37 25.94 -0.60
CA MET A 267 13.04 27.20 0.07
C MET A 267 14.06 27.59 1.15
N SER A 268 14.23 28.91 1.34
CA SER A 268 15.09 29.43 2.39
C SER A 268 14.56 29.09 3.79
N THR A 269 15.47 29.04 4.78
CA THR A 269 15.09 28.77 6.18
C THR A 269 14.05 29.77 6.70
N THR A 270 14.16 31.05 6.30
CA THR A 270 13.26 32.12 6.72
C THR A 270 11.87 31.92 6.14
N GLU A 271 11.75 31.66 4.84
CA GLU A 271 10.46 31.40 4.18
C GLU A 271 9.77 30.17 4.76
N ARG A 272 10.50 29.06 4.90
CA ARG A 272 10.00 27.83 5.52
C ARG A 272 9.46 28.10 6.94
N THR A 273 10.21 28.85 7.75
CA THR A 273 9.79 29.19 9.11
C THR A 273 8.50 30.02 9.11
N ASN A 274 8.37 30.99 8.21
CA ASN A 274 7.19 31.84 8.10
C ASN A 274 5.96 31.05 7.65
N ILE A 275 6.11 30.13 6.68
CA ILE A 275 5.01 29.26 6.22
C ILE A 275 4.56 28.32 7.34
N LEU A 276 5.50 27.71 8.06
CA LEU A 276 5.15 26.80 9.17
C LEU A 276 4.45 27.55 10.31
N LYS A 277 4.89 28.76 10.66
CA LYS A 277 4.20 29.62 11.64
C LYS A 277 2.78 29.98 11.19
N TRP A 278 2.63 30.39 9.93
CA TRP A 278 1.31 30.65 9.34
C TRP A 278 0.41 29.41 9.43
N PHE A 279 0.94 28.23 9.09
CA PHE A 279 0.16 27.00 9.13
C PHE A 279 -0.24 26.61 10.56
N GLU A 280 0.63 26.85 11.54
CA GLU A 280 0.32 26.62 12.96
C GLU A 280 -0.84 27.51 13.43
N SER A 281 -0.78 28.81 13.14
CA SER A 281 -1.72 29.82 13.66
C SER A 281 -3.05 29.93 12.91
N THR A 282 -3.14 29.47 11.66
CA THR A 282 -4.29 29.74 10.78
C THR A 282 -5.31 28.59 10.78
N PRO A 283 -6.53 28.75 11.33
CA PRO A 283 -7.58 27.73 11.27
C PRO A 283 -7.93 27.35 9.84
N GLY A 284 -8.23 26.08 9.57
CA GLY A 284 -8.61 25.61 8.22
C GLY A 284 -7.52 25.68 7.14
N ALA A 285 -6.29 26.10 7.48
CA ALA A 285 -5.20 26.20 6.53
C ALA A 285 -4.81 24.84 5.93
N ILE A 286 -4.37 24.86 4.66
CA ILE A 286 -3.91 23.69 3.92
C ILE A 286 -2.41 23.84 3.60
N LEU A 287 -1.58 22.91 4.08
CA LEU A 287 -0.14 22.90 3.81
C LEU A 287 0.22 21.80 2.81
N ASN A 288 0.61 22.21 1.60
CA ASN A 288 1.11 21.33 0.55
C ASN A 288 2.62 21.16 0.68
N ASN A 289 3.11 19.95 0.94
CA ASN A 289 4.53 19.73 1.24
C ASN A 289 5.18 18.58 0.46
N VAL A 290 6.49 18.69 0.29
CA VAL A 290 7.36 17.66 -0.29
C VAL A 290 8.62 17.55 0.58
N GLY A 291 8.86 16.39 1.21
CA GLY A 291 10.09 16.09 1.94
C GLY A 291 10.33 16.85 3.26
N ILE A 292 9.56 17.92 3.54
CA ILE A 292 9.74 18.78 4.73
C ILE A 292 8.94 18.28 5.92
N ALA A 293 7.62 18.15 5.80
CA ALA A 293 6.75 17.89 6.96
C ALA A 293 6.67 16.39 7.33
N THR A 294 7.55 15.56 6.77
CA THR A 294 7.66 14.14 7.13
C THR A 294 8.32 13.96 8.51
N THR A 295 9.12 14.92 8.99
CA THR A 295 9.87 14.84 10.26
C THR A 295 10.11 16.22 10.88
N GLY A 296 9.89 16.36 12.20
CA GLY A 296 10.27 17.54 12.99
C GLY A 296 9.20 18.64 13.18
N THR A 297 8.09 18.63 12.43
CA THR A 297 6.96 19.55 12.64
C THR A 297 5.95 18.91 13.60
N ASP A 298 5.76 19.52 14.77
CA ASP A 298 4.79 19.11 15.80
C ASP A 298 3.64 20.11 15.86
N ILE A 299 2.61 19.90 15.02
CA ILE A 299 1.42 20.77 14.97
C ILE A 299 0.20 19.90 15.33
N PRO A 300 -0.17 19.81 16.62
CA PRO A 300 -1.28 18.96 17.07
C PRO A 300 -2.63 19.35 16.48
N SER A 301 -2.80 20.59 16.03
CA SER A 301 -4.06 21.11 15.47
C SER A 301 -4.41 20.58 14.07
N ILE A 302 -3.55 19.79 13.42
CA ILE A 302 -3.84 19.15 12.13
C ILE A 302 -5.04 18.20 12.29
N GLN A 303 -6.09 18.39 11.51
CA GLN A 303 -7.31 17.57 11.53
C GLN A 303 -7.38 16.58 10.36
N THR A 304 -6.71 16.90 9.26
CA THR A 304 -6.73 16.07 8.05
C THR A 304 -5.33 15.85 7.50
N VAL A 305 -5.04 14.60 7.14
CA VAL A 305 -3.81 14.23 6.42
C VAL A 305 -4.19 13.67 5.07
N ILE A 306 -3.72 14.30 3.99
CA ILE A 306 -3.92 13.82 2.63
C ILE A 306 -2.61 13.18 2.15
N MET A 307 -2.62 11.86 1.97
CA MET A 307 -1.49 11.13 1.39
C MET A 307 -1.61 11.15 -0.14
N ASN A 308 -1.17 12.24 -0.76
CA ASN A 308 -1.25 12.48 -2.20
C ASN A 308 -0.04 11.92 -2.97
N ARG A 309 0.31 10.68 -2.64
CA ARG A 309 1.36 9.89 -3.31
C ARG A 309 1.18 8.41 -2.99
N SER A 310 1.62 7.55 -3.90
CA SER A 310 1.77 6.12 -3.60
C SER A 310 3.13 5.85 -2.93
N THR A 311 3.17 4.89 -2.02
CA THR A 311 4.41 4.38 -1.42
C THR A 311 4.31 2.88 -1.12
N LYS A 312 5.45 2.19 -1.20
CA LYS A 312 5.70 0.83 -0.71
C LYS A 312 6.37 0.82 0.67
N SER A 313 6.52 1.98 1.30
CA SER A 313 7.23 2.15 2.56
C SER A 313 6.24 2.33 3.71
N ASN A 314 6.18 1.34 4.61
CA ASN A 314 5.47 1.48 5.89
C ASN A 314 6.00 2.65 6.72
N ILE A 315 7.29 2.97 6.59
CA ILE A 315 7.93 4.10 7.28
C ILE A 315 7.28 5.40 6.83
N THR A 316 7.23 5.63 5.52
CA THR A 316 6.65 6.84 4.92
C THR A 316 5.16 6.94 5.23
N TRP A 317 4.42 5.83 5.05
CA TRP A 317 2.98 5.77 5.36
C TRP A 317 2.70 6.21 6.80
N LEU A 318 3.29 5.52 7.79
CA LEU A 318 3.00 5.77 9.21
C LEU A 318 3.53 7.11 9.72
N GLN A 319 4.67 7.60 9.19
CA GLN A 319 5.20 8.91 9.56
C GLN A 319 4.36 10.06 9.01
N CYS A 320 3.86 9.94 7.78
CA CYS A 320 2.99 10.94 7.16
C CYS A 320 1.61 10.97 7.83
N THR A 321 0.92 9.83 7.88
CA THR A 321 -0.45 9.75 8.42
C THR A 321 -0.51 10.01 9.92
N GLY A 322 0.53 9.63 10.66
CA GLY A 322 0.64 9.90 12.09
C GLY A 322 0.72 11.38 12.49
N ARG A 323 0.89 12.32 11.53
CA ARG A 323 0.90 13.76 11.83
C ARG A 323 -0.45 14.26 12.35
N GLY A 324 -1.55 13.61 11.95
CA GLY A 324 -2.89 13.92 12.46
C GLY A 324 -3.22 13.26 13.80
N GLY A 325 -2.43 12.30 14.29
CA GLY A 325 -2.81 11.46 15.43
C GLY A 325 -2.72 12.12 16.82
N ARG A 326 -2.10 13.28 16.95
CA ARG A 326 -1.90 13.93 18.27
C ARG A 326 -3.18 14.56 18.79
N LEU A 327 -3.42 14.49 20.10
CA LEU A 327 -4.57 15.15 20.74
C LEU A 327 -4.52 16.67 20.57
N HIS A 328 -5.68 17.28 20.38
CA HIS A 328 -5.85 18.73 20.39
C HIS A 328 -7.30 19.08 20.73
N ALA A 329 -7.54 20.20 21.42
CA ALA A 329 -8.88 20.59 21.87
C ALA A 329 -9.90 20.71 20.72
N SER A 330 -9.43 21.05 19.51
CA SER A 330 -10.28 21.18 18.32
C SER A 330 -10.61 19.86 17.61
N LYS A 331 -10.16 18.70 18.10
CA LYS A 331 -10.42 17.41 17.45
C LYS A 331 -10.41 16.21 18.42
N ALA A 332 -11.41 15.35 18.28
CA ALA A 332 -11.42 14.02 18.90
C ALA A 332 -10.99 12.92 17.90
N ILE A 333 -11.29 13.15 16.62
CA ILE A 333 -11.00 12.26 15.49
C ILE A 333 -10.26 13.07 14.43
N PHE A 334 -9.40 12.42 13.65
CA PHE A 334 -8.77 13.03 12.48
C PHE A 334 -8.98 12.18 11.22
N THR A 335 -8.97 12.81 10.05
CA THR A 335 -9.22 12.13 8.78
C THR A 335 -7.91 11.88 8.03
N ILE A 336 -7.74 10.67 7.50
CA ILE A 336 -6.70 10.35 6.51
C ILE A 336 -7.39 10.19 5.16
N ILE A 337 -6.98 10.96 4.17
CA ILE A 337 -7.43 10.81 2.77
C ILE A 337 -6.28 10.18 1.99
N ASP A 338 -6.43 8.92 1.62
CA ASP A 338 -5.42 8.15 0.90
C ASP A 338 -5.67 8.17 -0.61
N MET A 339 -5.03 9.13 -1.29
CA MET A 339 -5.11 9.24 -2.76
C MET A 339 -4.18 8.26 -3.49
N GLY A 340 -3.28 7.58 -2.76
CA GLY A 340 -2.26 6.71 -3.31
C GLY A 340 -2.55 5.21 -3.18
N GLY A 341 -3.73 4.81 -2.68
CA GLY A 341 -4.09 3.41 -2.48
C GLY A 341 -3.12 2.66 -1.56
N ASN A 342 -2.56 3.35 -0.57
CA ASN A 342 -1.56 2.84 0.36
C ASN A 342 -2.18 1.92 1.41
N ALA A 343 -3.28 2.34 2.04
CA ALA A 343 -3.93 1.64 3.14
C ALA A 343 -4.39 0.23 2.73
N ALA A 344 -4.84 0.06 1.49
CA ALA A 344 -5.23 -1.24 0.94
C ALA A 344 -4.09 -2.27 0.91
N VAL A 345 -2.83 -1.82 0.88
CA VAL A 345 -1.64 -2.69 0.81
C VAL A 345 -0.84 -2.70 2.11
N LEU A 346 -0.79 -1.56 2.82
CA LEU A 346 0.04 -1.37 4.02
C LEU A 346 -0.76 -1.50 5.33
N GLY A 347 -2.09 -1.62 5.23
CA GLY A 347 -3.02 -1.53 6.34
C GLY A 347 -3.32 -0.09 6.73
N ASP A 348 -4.34 0.08 7.56
CA ASP A 348 -4.67 1.36 8.17
C ASP A 348 -3.54 1.85 9.10
N TRP A 349 -3.54 3.15 9.41
CA TRP A 349 -2.56 3.75 10.31
C TRP A 349 -2.60 3.10 11.71
N SER A 350 -3.79 2.86 12.27
CA SER A 350 -3.92 2.29 13.61
C SER A 350 -3.83 0.77 13.70
N ASP A 351 -3.73 0.07 12.56
CA ASP A 351 -3.64 -1.40 12.55
C ASP A 351 -2.45 -1.90 13.38
N ASP A 352 -2.71 -2.93 14.19
CA ASP A 352 -1.67 -3.61 14.93
C ASP A 352 -0.72 -4.34 13.99
N ARG A 353 0.58 -4.29 14.34
CA ARG A 353 1.65 -4.88 13.54
C ARG A 353 2.60 -5.64 14.45
N ASP A 354 2.89 -6.88 14.10
CA ASP A 354 3.86 -7.71 14.82
C ASP A 354 5.29 -7.26 14.52
N TRP A 355 5.73 -6.23 15.25
CA TRP A 355 7.02 -5.60 15.07
C TRP A 355 8.20 -6.52 15.39
N GLU A 356 8.01 -7.44 16.32
CA GLU A 356 9.04 -8.40 16.72
C GLU A 356 9.28 -9.41 15.60
N ASN A 357 8.21 -10.01 15.07
CA ASN A 357 8.32 -10.89 13.92
C ASN A 357 8.89 -10.16 12.69
N ILE A 358 8.45 -8.93 12.40
CA ILE A 358 8.99 -8.13 11.29
C ILE A 358 10.50 -7.88 11.44
N PHE A 359 10.98 -7.65 12.66
CA PHE A 359 12.40 -7.41 12.93
C PHE A 359 13.25 -8.68 12.71
N HIS A 360 12.83 -9.82 13.27
CA HIS A 360 13.58 -11.08 13.14
C HIS A 360 13.45 -11.70 11.74
N ASN A 361 12.28 -11.55 11.12
CA ASN A 361 11.90 -12.07 9.82
C ASN A 361 11.58 -10.93 8.82
N PRO A 362 12.57 -10.09 8.47
CA PRO A 362 12.33 -8.97 7.58
C PRO A 362 11.90 -9.49 6.19
N PRO A 363 10.83 -8.91 5.59
CA PRO A 363 10.24 -9.44 4.37
C PRO A 363 11.26 -9.48 3.22
N LYS A 364 11.34 -10.62 2.53
CA LYS A 364 12.23 -10.79 1.37
C LYS A 364 11.63 -10.08 0.16
N LYS A 365 12.46 -9.86 -0.87
CA LYS A 365 12.11 -9.12 -2.11
C LYS A 365 10.88 -9.68 -2.86
N LYS A 366 10.44 -10.92 -2.57
CA LYS A 366 9.28 -11.59 -3.17
C LYS A 366 8.07 -11.74 -2.24
N ASP A 367 8.17 -11.35 -0.97
CA ASP A 367 7.06 -11.52 -0.04
C ASP A 367 6.04 -10.41 -0.24
N LYS A 368 4.76 -10.79 -0.33
CA LYS A 368 3.65 -9.83 -0.27
C LYS A 368 3.72 -9.18 1.12
N GLN A 369 4.04 -7.89 1.14
CA GLN A 369 4.06 -7.08 2.36
C GLN A 369 2.63 -6.93 2.88
N GLY A 370 2.46 -6.80 4.19
CA GLY A 370 1.38 -5.98 4.72
C GLY A 370 0.77 -6.48 6.01
N ALA A 371 0.20 -5.52 6.74
CA ALA A 371 -0.78 -5.73 7.80
C ALA A 371 -1.98 -6.56 7.28
N ALA A 372 -2.92 -6.89 8.17
CA ALA A 372 -4.10 -7.67 7.80
C ALA A 372 -4.79 -7.09 6.52
N PRO A 373 -5.29 -7.95 5.60
CA PRO A 373 -5.95 -7.49 4.40
C PRO A 373 -7.05 -6.49 4.74
N CYS A 374 -7.18 -5.43 3.94
CA CYS A 374 -8.16 -4.36 4.13
C CYS A 374 -9.12 -4.28 2.94
N LYS A 375 -10.32 -3.76 3.18
CA LYS A 375 -11.32 -3.42 2.15
C LYS A 375 -11.86 -2.00 2.37
N SER A 376 -12.32 -1.37 1.29
CA SER A 376 -13.06 -0.11 1.37
C SER A 376 -14.55 -0.38 1.58
N CYS A 377 -15.22 0.46 2.37
CA CYS A 377 -16.67 0.43 2.50
C CYS A 377 -17.32 1.09 1.27
N PRO A 378 -18.21 0.41 0.53
CA PRO A 378 -18.84 0.97 -0.67
C PRO A 378 -19.80 2.14 -0.36
N SER A 379 -20.28 2.24 0.88
CA SER A 379 -21.20 3.31 1.29
C SER A 379 -20.48 4.61 1.68
N CYS A 380 -19.29 4.53 2.27
CA CYS A 380 -18.63 5.71 2.83
C CYS A 380 -17.13 5.81 2.57
N ASP A 381 -16.54 4.88 1.82
CA ASP A 381 -15.12 4.86 1.46
C ASP A 381 -14.15 4.64 2.62
N ALA A 382 -14.64 4.24 3.79
CA ALA A 382 -13.79 3.92 4.94
C ALA A 382 -12.97 2.65 4.69
N ILE A 383 -11.68 2.69 5.02
CA ILE A 383 -10.84 1.50 5.09
C ILE A 383 -11.13 0.72 6.37
N LEU A 384 -11.35 -0.58 6.21
CA LEU A 384 -11.69 -1.53 7.25
C LEU A 384 -10.89 -2.83 7.05
N ALA A 385 -10.72 -3.61 8.11
CA ALA A 385 -10.23 -4.98 7.97
C ALA A 385 -11.13 -5.78 7.01
N ALA A 386 -10.53 -6.62 6.16
CA ALA A 386 -11.27 -7.42 5.17
C ALA A 386 -12.33 -8.33 5.83
N THR A 387 -12.04 -8.78 7.06
CA THR A 387 -12.92 -9.63 7.88
C THR A 387 -14.10 -8.88 8.51
N ALA A 388 -14.16 -7.55 8.45
CA ALA A 388 -15.24 -6.78 9.04
C ALA A 388 -16.59 -7.14 8.40
N ARG A 389 -17.57 -7.52 9.24
CA ARG A 389 -18.95 -7.85 8.82
C ARG A 389 -19.84 -6.61 8.69
N SER A 390 -19.48 -5.53 9.38
CA SER A 390 -20.15 -4.23 9.24
C SER A 390 -19.13 -3.09 9.31
N CYS A 391 -19.46 -1.97 8.67
CA CYS A 391 -18.65 -0.76 8.72
C CYS A 391 -18.81 -0.10 10.10
N LYS A 392 -17.72 -0.03 10.88
CA LYS A 392 -17.71 0.62 12.20
C LYS A 392 -17.98 2.14 12.18
N TYR A 393 -18.06 2.76 10.99
CA TYR A 393 -18.26 4.20 10.83
C TYR A 393 -19.63 4.58 10.28
N CYS A 394 -20.20 3.83 9.33
CA CYS A 394 -21.50 4.13 8.73
C CYS A 394 -22.56 3.04 8.93
N GLY A 395 -22.20 1.90 9.54
CA GLY A 395 -23.13 0.79 9.78
C GLY A 395 -23.41 -0.11 8.58
N PHE A 396 -22.84 0.16 7.39
CA PHE A 396 -23.03 -0.68 6.20
C PHE A 396 -22.69 -2.16 6.49
N GLU A 397 -23.65 -3.05 6.26
CA GLU A 397 -23.47 -4.50 6.41
C GLU A 397 -22.89 -5.09 5.12
N PHE A 398 -21.81 -5.86 5.26
CA PHE A 398 -21.21 -6.53 4.12
C PHE A 398 -21.96 -7.84 3.84
N PRO A 399 -22.25 -8.16 2.56
CA PRO A 399 -22.95 -9.39 2.21
C PRO A 399 -22.21 -10.60 2.77
N SER A 400 -22.98 -11.60 3.17
CA SER A 400 -22.43 -12.90 3.53
C SER A 400 -21.91 -13.61 2.27
N ARG A 401 -21.03 -14.60 2.46
CA ARG A 401 -20.49 -15.38 1.35
C ARG A 401 -21.58 -16.13 0.59
N GLU A 402 -22.64 -16.54 1.27
CA GLU A 402 -23.79 -17.22 0.66
C GLU A 402 -24.56 -16.27 -0.26
N GLN A 403 -24.82 -15.03 0.20
CA GLN A 403 -25.47 -13.99 -0.60
C GLN A 403 -24.64 -13.57 -1.81
N GLU A 404 -23.31 -13.45 -1.68
CA GLU A 404 -22.41 -13.14 -2.80
C GLU A 404 -22.50 -14.21 -3.91
N ILE A 405 -22.55 -15.49 -3.54
CA ILE A 405 -22.69 -16.59 -4.49
C ILE A 405 -24.07 -16.56 -5.17
N GLU A 406 -25.14 -16.32 -4.43
CA GLU A 406 -26.49 -16.22 -4.99
C GLU A 406 -26.61 -15.08 -6.01
N GLU A 407 -26.03 -13.91 -5.74
CA GLU A 407 -26.00 -12.78 -6.68
C GLU A 407 -25.19 -13.12 -7.94
N GLU A 408 -23.98 -13.67 -7.79
CA GLU A 408 -23.13 -14.08 -8.93
C GLU A 408 -23.81 -15.13 -9.80
N LEU A 409 -24.48 -16.12 -9.20
CA LEU A 409 -25.27 -17.12 -9.92
C LEU A 409 -26.51 -16.50 -10.56
N GLY A 410 -27.16 -15.54 -9.91
CA GLY A 410 -28.27 -14.77 -10.45
C GLY A 410 -27.90 -14.04 -11.74
N ASP A 411 -26.78 -13.32 -11.73
CA ASP A 411 -26.25 -12.63 -12.91
C ASP A 411 -25.85 -13.61 -14.03
N PHE A 412 -25.24 -14.74 -13.67
CA PHE A 412 -24.94 -15.80 -14.62
C PHE A 412 -26.21 -16.34 -15.29
N VAL A 413 -27.28 -16.57 -14.52
CA VAL A 413 -28.58 -17.01 -15.06
C VAL A 413 -29.16 -15.96 -16.00
N VAL A 414 -29.09 -14.68 -15.64
CA VAL A 414 -29.58 -13.59 -16.51
C VAL A 414 -28.84 -13.59 -17.85
N VAL A 415 -27.52 -13.75 -17.84
CA VAL A 415 -26.70 -13.79 -19.06
C VAL A 415 -26.94 -15.06 -19.89
N THR A 416 -27.22 -16.20 -19.25
CA THR A 416 -27.38 -17.50 -19.92
C THR A 416 -28.81 -17.88 -20.28
N LYS A 417 -29.81 -17.12 -19.81
CA LYS A 417 -31.22 -17.28 -20.20
C LYS A 417 -31.45 -17.22 -21.71
N GLY A 418 -30.57 -16.55 -22.46
CA GLY A 418 -30.63 -16.45 -23.92
C GLY A 418 -30.02 -17.62 -24.70
N LEU A 419 -29.42 -18.62 -24.04
CA LEU A 419 -28.82 -19.77 -24.74
C LEU A 419 -29.91 -20.77 -25.17
N ASP A 420 -30.51 -20.51 -26.33
CA ASP A 420 -31.53 -21.34 -26.97
C ASP A 420 -30.91 -22.49 -27.78
N ILE A 421 -31.32 -23.73 -27.47
CA ILE A 421 -30.72 -24.92 -28.06
C ILE A 421 -31.15 -25.12 -29.50
N GLU A 422 -32.39 -24.75 -29.85
CA GLU A 422 -32.91 -24.89 -31.20
C GLU A 422 -32.18 -23.96 -32.16
N THR A 423 -32.05 -22.68 -31.80
CA THR A 423 -31.25 -21.69 -32.53
C THR A 423 -29.80 -22.18 -32.68
N LEU A 424 -29.21 -22.68 -31.59
CA LEU A 424 -27.84 -23.17 -31.62
C LEU A 424 -27.65 -24.41 -32.50
N MET A 425 -28.67 -25.26 -32.61
CA MET A 425 -28.68 -26.40 -33.55
C MET A 425 -28.79 -25.94 -35.00
N GLN A 426 -29.60 -24.92 -35.28
CA GLN A 426 -29.74 -24.35 -36.62
C GLN A 426 -28.42 -23.72 -37.10
N GLU A 427 -27.78 -22.92 -36.25
CA GLU A 427 -26.48 -22.29 -36.53
C GLU A 427 -25.37 -23.31 -36.81
N ASN A 428 -25.46 -24.49 -36.20
CA ASN A 428 -24.47 -25.56 -36.32
C ASN A 428 -24.92 -26.70 -37.25
N SER A 429 -25.93 -26.49 -38.08
CA SER A 429 -26.53 -27.52 -38.94
C SER A 429 -25.54 -28.17 -39.94
N GLU A 430 -24.53 -27.42 -40.41
CA GLU A 430 -23.49 -27.93 -41.31
C GLU A 430 -22.33 -28.63 -40.57
N ARG A 431 -22.36 -28.69 -39.23
CA ARG A 431 -21.30 -29.29 -38.41
C ARG A 431 -21.61 -30.76 -38.09
N LYS A 432 -20.64 -31.42 -37.46
CA LYS A 432 -20.84 -32.80 -36.95
C LYS A 432 -21.95 -32.80 -35.89
N GLU A 433 -22.74 -33.86 -35.87
CA GLU A 433 -23.92 -34.04 -34.99
C GLU A 433 -23.70 -33.57 -33.54
N TYR A 434 -22.61 -34.00 -32.88
CA TYR A 434 -22.32 -33.65 -31.48
C TYR A 434 -21.66 -32.28 -31.27
N TYR A 435 -21.44 -31.51 -32.34
CA TYR A 435 -20.78 -30.20 -32.23
C TYR A 435 -21.58 -29.26 -31.31
N THR A 436 -22.91 -29.18 -31.52
CA THR A 436 -23.80 -28.35 -30.71
C THR A 436 -23.75 -28.74 -29.24
N PHE A 437 -23.74 -30.04 -28.95
CA PHE A 437 -23.64 -30.54 -27.57
C PHE A 437 -22.40 -29.96 -26.86
N PHE A 438 -21.22 -30.05 -27.48
CA PHE A 438 -19.99 -29.50 -26.91
C PHE A 438 -19.95 -27.97 -26.92
N ASP A 439 -20.65 -27.33 -27.85
CA ASP A 439 -20.73 -25.88 -27.94
C ASP A 439 -21.47 -25.25 -26.76
N ILE A 440 -22.50 -25.93 -26.23
CA ILE A 440 -23.19 -25.52 -24.99
C ILE A 440 -22.19 -25.31 -23.85
N GLY A 441 -21.30 -26.28 -23.62
CA GLY A 441 -20.27 -26.19 -22.58
C GLY A 441 -19.31 -25.03 -22.79
N ARG A 442 -18.90 -24.77 -24.04
CA ARG A 442 -18.05 -23.63 -24.41
C ARG A 442 -18.72 -22.29 -24.11
N GLN A 443 -20.00 -22.15 -24.45
CA GLN A 443 -20.74 -20.92 -24.24
C GLN A 443 -21.02 -20.65 -22.75
N LEU A 444 -21.39 -21.69 -21.98
CA LEU A 444 -21.57 -21.56 -20.54
C LEU A 444 -20.25 -21.19 -19.84
N ALA A 445 -19.14 -21.80 -20.21
CA ALA A 445 -17.83 -21.44 -19.67
C ALA A 445 -17.40 -20.01 -20.05
N ALA A 446 -17.76 -19.55 -21.25
CA ALA A 446 -17.53 -18.18 -21.68
C ALA A 446 -18.36 -17.17 -20.88
N ALA A 447 -19.66 -17.44 -20.68
CA ALA A 447 -20.55 -16.62 -19.86
C ALA A 447 -20.08 -16.57 -18.41
N ALA A 448 -19.67 -17.71 -17.84
CA ALA A 448 -19.10 -17.77 -16.49
C ALA A 448 -17.84 -16.90 -16.36
N LYS A 449 -17.01 -16.83 -17.40
CA LYS A 449 -15.81 -15.99 -17.38
C LYS A 449 -16.12 -14.48 -17.35
N GLN A 450 -17.27 -14.08 -17.87
CA GLN A 450 -17.70 -12.68 -17.91
C GLN A 450 -18.36 -12.25 -16.59
N THR A 451 -19.03 -13.17 -15.92
CA THR A 451 -19.88 -12.90 -14.75
C THR A 451 -19.20 -13.25 -13.43
N VAL A 452 -18.46 -14.36 -13.37
CA VAL A 452 -17.87 -14.87 -12.14
C VAL A 452 -16.38 -14.47 -12.04
N PRO A 453 -15.97 -13.73 -10.99
CA PRO A 453 -14.58 -13.29 -10.83
C PRO A 453 -13.63 -14.44 -10.46
N LYS A 454 -14.11 -15.45 -9.71
CA LYS A 454 -13.32 -16.61 -9.30
C LYS A 454 -14.15 -17.89 -9.28
N MET A 455 -13.68 -18.92 -9.98
CA MET A 455 -14.31 -20.24 -9.96
C MET A 455 -14.11 -20.94 -8.60
N THR A 456 -15.21 -21.46 -8.04
CA THR A 456 -15.25 -22.37 -6.88
C THR A 456 -15.92 -23.68 -7.28
N GLU A 457 -15.88 -24.69 -6.42
CA GLU A 457 -16.51 -25.97 -6.72
C GLU A 457 -18.03 -25.88 -6.77
N GLU A 458 -18.62 -25.08 -5.88
CA GLU A 458 -20.06 -24.85 -5.80
C GLU A 458 -20.56 -24.20 -7.09
N ILE A 459 -19.85 -23.18 -7.58
CA ILE A 459 -20.16 -22.51 -8.84
C ILE A 459 -19.97 -23.46 -10.04
N ALA A 460 -18.87 -24.23 -10.08
CA ALA A 460 -18.62 -25.17 -11.16
C ALA A 460 -19.69 -26.28 -11.24
N ALA A 461 -20.14 -26.78 -10.08
CA ALA A 461 -21.22 -27.76 -9.99
C ALA A 461 -22.56 -27.18 -10.50
N TYR A 462 -22.85 -25.92 -10.18
CA TYR A 462 -24.03 -25.23 -10.70
C TYR A 462 -23.99 -25.06 -12.23
N ILE A 463 -22.85 -24.61 -12.78
CA ILE A 463 -22.70 -24.47 -14.24
C ILE A 463 -22.84 -25.84 -14.93
N LEU A 464 -22.32 -26.91 -14.30
CA LEU A 464 -22.49 -28.26 -14.80
C LEU A 464 -23.96 -28.67 -14.84
N SER A 465 -24.75 -28.39 -13.80
CA SER A 465 -26.18 -28.71 -13.82
C SER A 465 -26.92 -27.97 -14.94
N GLN A 466 -26.56 -26.70 -15.20
CA GLN A 466 -27.10 -25.93 -16.33
C GLN A 466 -26.72 -26.53 -17.70
N TYR A 467 -25.49 -27.05 -17.83
CA TYR A 467 -25.09 -27.77 -19.03
C TYR A 467 -25.87 -29.08 -19.18
N GLU A 468 -26.02 -29.88 -18.12
CA GLU A 468 -26.78 -31.13 -18.18
C GLU A 468 -28.25 -30.89 -18.56
N GLU A 469 -28.89 -29.84 -18.04
CA GLU A 469 -30.25 -29.45 -18.41
C GLU A 469 -30.36 -29.14 -19.91
N LYS A 470 -29.49 -28.28 -20.42
CA LYS A 470 -29.44 -27.93 -21.85
C LYS A 470 -29.06 -29.11 -22.74
N GLY A 471 -28.17 -29.97 -22.25
CA GLY A 471 -27.77 -31.21 -22.92
C GLY A 471 -28.91 -32.21 -23.06
N LYS A 472 -29.80 -32.31 -22.06
CA LYS A 472 -31.02 -33.12 -22.14
C LYS A 472 -31.96 -32.61 -23.23
N VAL A 473 -32.18 -31.30 -23.30
CA VAL A 473 -32.99 -30.66 -24.35
C VAL A 473 -32.40 -30.98 -25.74
N TRP A 474 -31.09 -30.84 -25.89
CA TRP A 474 -30.41 -31.20 -27.14
C TRP A 474 -30.62 -32.69 -27.49
N CYS A 475 -30.42 -33.60 -26.53
CA CYS A 475 -30.61 -35.04 -26.73
C CYS A 475 -32.03 -35.36 -27.23
N GLU A 476 -33.04 -34.75 -26.62
CA GLU A 476 -34.44 -34.92 -27.01
C GLU A 476 -34.66 -34.46 -28.46
N GLN A 477 -34.14 -33.30 -28.84
CA GLN A 477 -34.27 -32.74 -30.19
C GLN A 477 -33.59 -33.60 -31.28
N VAL A 478 -32.50 -34.29 -30.95
CA VAL A 478 -31.80 -35.21 -31.88
C VAL A 478 -32.25 -36.67 -31.76
N GLY A 479 -33.28 -36.97 -30.97
CA GLY A 479 -33.81 -38.33 -30.81
C GLY A 479 -32.88 -39.28 -30.04
N LYS A 480 -32.06 -38.77 -29.13
CA LYS A 480 -31.14 -39.54 -28.28
C LYS A 480 -31.60 -39.56 -26.82
N ASN A 481 -31.24 -40.63 -26.11
CA ASN A 481 -31.45 -40.71 -24.67
C ASN A 481 -30.26 -40.12 -23.90
N TRP A 482 -30.54 -39.23 -22.94
CA TRP A 482 -29.56 -38.79 -21.97
C TRP A 482 -29.07 -39.99 -21.15
N ASN A 483 -27.75 -40.18 -21.07
CA ASN A 483 -27.16 -41.33 -20.40
C ASN A 483 -25.81 -40.98 -19.77
N ARG A 484 -25.16 -41.96 -19.12
CA ARG A 484 -23.88 -41.78 -18.44
C ARG A 484 -22.78 -41.23 -19.35
N TRP A 485 -22.74 -41.65 -20.61
CA TRP A 485 -21.78 -41.12 -21.57
C TRP A 485 -21.95 -39.60 -21.77
N HIS A 486 -23.18 -39.11 -21.85
CA HIS A 486 -23.43 -37.66 -21.99
C HIS A 486 -23.06 -36.88 -20.72
N GLN A 487 -23.33 -37.43 -19.53
CA GLN A 487 -22.95 -36.83 -18.25
C GLN A 487 -21.43 -36.71 -18.13
N ASP A 488 -20.71 -37.80 -18.38
CA ASP A 488 -19.25 -37.84 -18.34
C ASP A 488 -18.65 -36.84 -19.35
N ARG A 489 -19.20 -36.79 -20.57
CA ARG A 489 -18.74 -35.87 -21.63
C ARG A 489 -19.05 -34.41 -21.35
N ALA A 490 -20.21 -34.08 -20.79
CA ALA A 490 -20.56 -32.73 -20.38
C ALA A 490 -19.57 -32.24 -19.32
N LYS A 491 -19.34 -33.06 -18.29
CA LYS A 491 -18.40 -32.77 -17.20
C LYS A 491 -16.97 -32.57 -17.70
N GLU A 492 -16.43 -33.51 -18.48
CA GLU A 492 -15.08 -33.42 -19.04
C GLU A 492 -14.89 -32.16 -19.90
N THR A 493 -15.87 -31.88 -20.77
CA THR A 493 -15.84 -30.71 -21.67
C THR A 493 -15.85 -29.43 -20.87
N LEU A 494 -16.78 -29.31 -19.92
CA LEU A 494 -16.90 -28.11 -19.10
C LEU A 494 -15.67 -27.90 -18.24
N TRP A 495 -15.12 -28.96 -17.64
CA TRP A 495 -13.94 -28.86 -16.79
C TRP A 495 -12.76 -28.34 -17.58
N LYS A 496 -12.55 -28.85 -18.80
CA LYS A 496 -11.51 -28.37 -19.70
C LYS A 496 -11.70 -26.89 -20.04
N GLU A 497 -12.90 -26.48 -20.44
CA GLU A 497 -13.21 -25.09 -20.80
C GLU A 497 -13.07 -24.13 -19.60
N LEU A 498 -13.53 -24.54 -18.42
CA LEU A 498 -13.38 -23.77 -17.20
C LEU A 498 -11.91 -23.68 -16.78
N GLN A 499 -11.12 -24.75 -16.87
CA GLN A 499 -9.69 -24.73 -16.57
C GLN A 499 -8.92 -23.80 -17.51
N ASP A 500 -9.24 -23.81 -18.81
CA ASP A 500 -8.61 -22.93 -19.80
C ASP A 500 -8.87 -21.45 -19.49
N ARG A 501 -10.09 -21.12 -19.05
CA ARG A 501 -10.53 -19.74 -18.74
C ARG A 501 -10.17 -19.29 -17.32
N PHE A 502 -10.08 -20.24 -16.39
CA PHE A 502 -9.77 -20.06 -14.98
C PHE A 502 -8.52 -20.85 -14.59
N LYS A 503 -7.37 -20.49 -15.18
CA LYS A 503 -6.06 -21.17 -15.04
C LYS A 503 -5.58 -21.48 -13.61
N LYS A 504 -6.18 -20.86 -12.58
CA LYS A 504 -5.83 -21.06 -11.16
C LYS A 504 -6.76 -22.05 -10.46
N TRP A 505 -7.87 -22.43 -11.07
CA TRP A 505 -8.83 -23.37 -10.51
C TRP A 505 -8.51 -24.78 -11.00
N LYS A 506 -8.57 -25.73 -10.07
CA LYS A 506 -8.51 -27.16 -10.35
C LYS A 506 -9.65 -27.83 -9.57
N PRO A 507 -10.40 -28.74 -10.19
CA PRO A 507 -11.42 -29.52 -9.51
C PRO A 507 -10.78 -30.48 -8.50
N GLU A 508 -11.35 -30.63 -7.31
CA GLU A 508 -10.90 -31.65 -6.37
C GLU A 508 -11.24 -33.05 -6.90
N GLY A 509 -10.26 -33.97 -6.85
CA GLY A 509 -10.52 -35.40 -6.91
C GLY A 509 -10.26 -36.20 -8.19
N GLN A 510 -9.60 -35.71 -9.26
CA GLN A 510 -9.14 -36.60 -10.36
C GLN A 510 -7.82 -36.16 -11.03
N GLU A 511 -6.87 -37.11 -11.10
CA GLU A 511 -5.90 -37.19 -12.19
C GLU A 511 -6.66 -37.45 -13.49
N VAL A 512 -6.57 -36.51 -14.44
CA VAL A 512 -7.11 -36.72 -15.79
C VAL A 512 -6.18 -37.72 -16.48
N GLN A 513 -6.56 -39.00 -16.56
CA GLN A 513 -5.95 -39.89 -17.54
C GLN A 513 -6.28 -39.35 -18.93
N ALA A 514 -5.29 -38.74 -19.57
CA ALA A 514 -5.39 -38.26 -20.93
C ALA A 514 -5.57 -39.46 -21.88
N PHE A 515 -6.80 -39.71 -22.33
CA PHE A 515 -7.00 -40.50 -23.53
C PHE A 515 -6.67 -39.63 -24.74
N THR A 516 -5.47 -39.83 -25.29
CA THR A 516 -5.01 -39.20 -26.54
C THR A 516 -5.80 -39.76 -27.72
N ALA A 517 -6.83 -39.04 -28.14
CA ALA A 517 -7.26 -39.03 -29.53
C ALA A 517 -7.20 -37.57 -30.02
N PRO A 518 -6.42 -37.25 -31.07
CA PRO A 518 -6.28 -35.88 -31.53
C PRO A 518 -7.62 -35.36 -32.11
N LEU A 519 -7.93 -34.10 -31.81
CA LEU A 519 -8.99 -33.36 -32.50
C LEU A 519 -8.66 -33.31 -34.01
N PRO A 520 -9.64 -33.45 -34.92
CA PRO A 520 -9.39 -33.27 -36.34
C PRO A 520 -9.00 -31.82 -36.62
N ALA A 521 -7.95 -31.64 -37.43
CA ALA A 521 -7.47 -30.34 -37.89
C ALA A 521 -8.57 -29.59 -38.68
N PRO A 522 -8.58 -28.24 -38.65
CA PRO A 522 -9.48 -27.47 -39.49
C PRO A 522 -9.21 -27.77 -40.98
N PRO A 523 -10.24 -27.80 -41.85
CA PRO A 523 -10.05 -28.07 -43.26
C PRO A 523 -9.26 -26.93 -43.95
N PRO A 524 -8.43 -27.24 -44.96
CA PRO A 524 -7.71 -26.22 -45.73
C PRO A 524 -8.69 -25.35 -46.55
N PRO A 525 -8.33 -24.10 -46.88
CA PRO A 525 -9.15 -23.26 -47.74
C PRO A 525 -9.30 -23.89 -49.14
N PRO A 526 -10.45 -23.70 -49.81
CA PRO A 526 -10.75 -24.33 -51.09
C PRO A 526 -9.81 -23.84 -52.21
N PRO A 527 -9.47 -24.71 -53.18
CA PRO A 527 -8.64 -24.34 -54.33
C PRO A 527 -9.38 -23.38 -55.27
N VAL A 528 -8.67 -22.36 -55.76
CA VAL A 528 -9.16 -21.46 -56.81
C VAL A 528 -9.22 -22.23 -58.14
N ILE A 529 -10.43 -22.53 -58.60
CA ILE A 529 -10.67 -23.09 -59.93
C ILE A 529 -10.94 -21.92 -60.89
N LEU A 530 -10.00 -21.68 -61.79
CA LEU A 530 -10.18 -20.79 -62.94
C LEU A 530 -11.07 -21.50 -63.98
N PRO A 531 -12.04 -20.82 -64.60
CA PRO A 531 -12.91 -21.42 -65.61
C PRO A 531 -12.13 -21.76 -66.89
N GLU A 532 -12.44 -22.94 -67.47
CA GLU A 532 -11.91 -23.39 -68.76
C GLU A 532 -12.36 -22.49 -69.93
N PRO A 533 -11.54 -22.36 -70.99
CA PRO A 533 -11.82 -21.45 -72.11
C PRO A 533 -13.00 -21.94 -72.97
N ALA A 534 -13.94 -21.03 -73.23
CA ALA A 534 -15.05 -21.24 -74.15
C ALA A 534 -14.58 -21.42 -75.60
N LYS A 535 -15.16 -22.39 -76.31
CA LYS A 535 -14.94 -22.65 -77.74
C LYS A 535 -15.41 -21.45 -78.59
N PRO A 536 -14.71 -21.12 -79.69
CA PRO A 536 -15.00 -19.93 -80.48
C PRO A 536 -16.35 -20.03 -81.21
N GLN A 537 -17.24 -19.07 -80.97
CA GLN A 537 -18.41 -18.80 -81.81
C GLN A 537 -18.02 -17.82 -82.93
N PRO A 538 -18.56 -17.99 -84.15
CA PRO A 538 -18.21 -17.16 -85.31
C PRO A 538 -18.79 -15.74 -85.22
N TRP A 539 -18.00 -14.81 -85.77
CA TRP A 539 -18.18 -13.35 -85.81
C TRP A 539 -19.50 -12.89 -86.44
N GLN A 540 -20.21 -11.99 -85.75
CA GLN A 540 -21.23 -11.11 -86.32
C GLN A 540 -20.94 -9.65 -85.92
N PRO A 541 -20.90 -8.68 -86.85
CA PRO A 541 -20.71 -7.28 -86.53
C PRO A 541 -22.07 -6.58 -86.31
N SER A 542 -22.16 -5.67 -85.35
CA SER A 542 -22.58 -4.29 -85.62
C SER A 542 -22.83 -3.43 -84.35
N ILE A 543 -22.19 -2.25 -84.38
CA ILE A 543 -22.74 -0.92 -84.05
C ILE A 543 -23.00 -0.61 -82.55
N GLN A 544 -22.09 0.17 -81.96
CA GLN A 544 -22.38 1.09 -80.85
C GLN A 544 -23.35 2.20 -81.30
N PRO A 545 -24.09 2.87 -80.40
CA PRO A 545 -23.54 4.11 -79.84
C PRO A 545 -23.79 4.34 -78.34
N LEU A 546 -22.73 4.85 -77.68
CA LEU A 546 -22.69 6.03 -76.81
C LEU A 546 -23.91 6.42 -75.97
N GLN A 547 -23.68 6.57 -74.66
CA GLN A 547 -23.88 7.79 -73.83
C GLN A 547 -23.87 7.37 -72.35
N ALA A 548 -22.83 7.68 -71.57
CA ALA A 548 -22.59 8.93 -70.82
C ALA A 548 -22.42 8.49 -69.32
N LEU A 549 -21.25 8.56 -68.66
CA LEU A 549 -20.65 9.76 -68.03
C LEU A 549 -21.73 10.58 -67.29
N ARG A 550 -21.77 10.75 -65.97
CA ARG A 550 -20.75 10.99 -64.93
C ARG A 550 -21.46 10.69 -63.57
N ALA A 551 -20.84 10.04 -62.61
CA ALA A 551 -19.79 10.53 -61.69
C ALA A 551 -20.27 11.66 -60.76
N LEU A 552 -20.18 11.30 -59.46
CA LEU A 552 -20.12 12.11 -58.24
C LEU A 552 -21.43 12.70 -57.70
#